data_AF-D0EZ88-F1
#
_entry.id   AF-D0EZ88-F1
#
_cell.length_a   1.000
_cell.length_b   1.000
_cell.length_c   1.000
_cell.angle_alpha   90.00
_cell.angle_beta   90.00
_cell.angle_gamma   90.00
#
_symmetry.space_group_name_H-M   'P 1'
#
loop_
_entity.id
_entity.type
_entity.pdbx_description
1 polymer ?
#
loop_
_entity_poly.entity_id
_entity_poly.type
_entity_poly.pdbx_seq_one_letter_code
_entity_poly.pdbx_strand_id
1 'polypeptide(L)'
;VLVIQWGTWGRQRSVKGTLQDIHEKVQSQNITNPAIIVIGDIVNFQTHSWFESKPFIGRHIMVVTHGDDEHTLTDKLREYGADVIEWPKRIVKKMPANENILKQISTFEQLFFTSRLAVCEFFDTLAFKQIDIRRVTASLNAATEAAKTELTKRGFLLSEWQNDSPHSLIVGSRQAAENLPDSKSCPFYITHEHIADERFTSMIERTISESPLQMIIC
;
A
#
# COMPACT_ATOMS: atom_id res chain seq x y z
N VAL A 1 -11.28 -37.62 3.40
CA VAL A 1 -10.18 -37.01 2.61
C VAL A 1 -10.68 -35.72 1.99
N LEU A 2 -9.87 -34.68 2.04
CA LEU A 2 -10.13 -33.40 1.40
C LEU A 2 -8.92 -33.03 0.57
N VAL A 3 -9.12 -32.64 -0.68
CA VAL A 3 -8.05 -32.12 -1.55
C VAL A 3 -8.35 -30.65 -1.81
N ILE A 4 -7.40 -29.77 -1.51
CA ILE A 4 -7.51 -28.32 -1.65
C ILE A 4 -6.45 -27.84 -2.63
N GLN A 5 -6.86 -27.36 -3.79
CA GLN A 5 -6.02 -26.69 -4.77
C GLN A 5 -5.89 -25.21 -4.42
N TRP A 6 -4.70 -24.62 -4.57
CA TRP A 6 -4.47 -23.18 -4.36
C TRP A 6 -5.06 -22.67 -3.04
N GLY A 7 -4.81 -23.39 -1.93
CA GLY A 7 -5.31 -23.02 -0.61
C GLY A 7 -5.02 -21.55 -0.28
N THR A 8 -6.01 -20.86 0.31
CA THR A 8 -6.00 -19.43 0.67
C THR A 8 -5.88 -18.42 -0.49
N TRP A 9 -5.90 -18.87 -1.74
CA TRP A 9 -5.92 -17.98 -2.92
C TRP A 9 -7.34 -17.79 -3.44
N GLY A 10 -7.60 -16.68 -4.13
CA GLY A 10 -8.90 -16.41 -4.77
C GLY A 10 -9.34 -17.50 -5.77
N ARG A 11 -8.42 -18.34 -6.25
CA ARG A 11 -8.68 -19.50 -7.13
C ARG A 11 -8.72 -20.84 -6.40
N GLN A 12 -8.92 -20.83 -5.08
CA GLN A 12 -9.01 -22.06 -4.29
C GLN A 12 -10.15 -22.94 -4.79
N ARG A 13 -9.88 -24.25 -4.92
CA ARG A 13 -10.90 -25.27 -5.22
C ARG A 13 -10.73 -26.42 -4.25
N SER A 14 -11.82 -26.93 -3.70
CA SER A 14 -11.75 -28.05 -2.77
C SER A 14 -12.70 -29.18 -3.15
N VAL A 15 -12.24 -30.43 -2.98
CA VAL A 15 -13.05 -31.63 -3.21
C VAL A 15 -12.95 -32.58 -2.04
N LYS A 16 -14.10 -33.01 -1.53
CA LYS A 16 -14.22 -33.92 -0.38
C LYS A 16 -14.64 -35.31 -0.85
N GLY A 17 -13.97 -36.31 -0.29
CA GLY A 17 -14.20 -37.72 -0.62
C GLY A 17 -13.71 -38.69 0.45
N THR A 18 -13.93 -39.97 0.21
CA THR A 18 -13.34 -41.08 0.95
C THR A 18 -12.00 -41.45 0.32
N LEU A 19 -11.19 -42.29 0.99
CA LEU A 19 -9.96 -42.80 0.37
C LEU A 19 -10.24 -43.61 -0.91
N GLN A 20 -11.43 -44.18 -1.02
CA GLN A 20 -11.84 -44.99 -2.17
C GLN A 20 -12.23 -44.14 -3.38
N ASP A 21 -12.92 -43.03 -3.19
CA ASP A 21 -13.51 -42.23 -4.29
C ASP A 21 -12.75 -40.94 -4.62
N ILE A 22 -11.79 -40.52 -3.78
CA ILE A 22 -11.16 -39.19 -3.93
C ILE A 22 -10.42 -39.04 -5.26
N HIS A 23 -9.84 -40.12 -5.79
CA HIS A 23 -9.13 -40.10 -7.07
C HIS A 23 -10.05 -39.72 -8.23
N GLU A 24 -11.21 -40.38 -8.34
CA GLU A 24 -12.21 -40.12 -9.37
C GLU A 24 -12.81 -38.72 -9.23
N LYS A 25 -13.03 -38.26 -8.00
CA LYS A 25 -13.54 -36.91 -7.70
C LYS A 25 -12.54 -35.82 -8.08
N VAL A 26 -11.24 -36.02 -7.81
CA VAL A 26 -10.18 -35.09 -8.22
C VAL A 26 -10.07 -35.01 -9.74
N GLN A 27 -10.13 -36.16 -10.43
CA GLN A 27 -10.12 -36.19 -11.90
C GLN A 27 -11.34 -35.50 -12.51
N SER A 28 -12.55 -35.82 -12.03
CA SER A 28 -13.79 -35.24 -12.58
C SER A 28 -13.86 -33.71 -12.40
N GLN A 29 -13.24 -33.17 -11.35
CA GLN A 29 -13.15 -31.72 -11.11
C GLN A 29 -11.90 -31.05 -11.71
N ASN A 30 -11.04 -31.81 -12.39
CA ASN A 30 -9.77 -31.35 -12.96
C ASN A 30 -8.90 -30.60 -11.94
N ILE A 31 -8.83 -31.11 -10.70
CA ILE A 31 -7.94 -30.55 -9.67
C ILE A 31 -6.51 -31.06 -9.94
N THR A 32 -5.59 -30.12 -10.16
CA THR A 32 -4.18 -30.38 -10.47
C THR A 32 -3.28 -29.80 -9.38
N ASN A 33 -1.98 -30.09 -9.44
CA ASN A 33 -1.02 -29.45 -8.54
C ASN A 33 -0.88 -27.95 -8.85
N PRO A 34 -0.58 -27.10 -7.84
CA PRO A 34 -0.33 -27.43 -6.44
C PRO A 34 -1.61 -27.65 -5.62
N ALA A 35 -1.65 -28.76 -4.85
CA ALA A 35 -2.77 -29.10 -3.98
C ALA A 35 -2.31 -29.72 -2.65
N ILE A 36 -3.12 -29.54 -1.60
CA ILE A 36 -2.93 -30.10 -0.26
C ILE A 36 -3.96 -31.21 -0.05
N ILE A 37 -3.53 -32.36 0.46
CA ILE A 37 -4.41 -33.48 0.81
C ILE A 37 -4.50 -33.59 2.33
N VAL A 38 -5.71 -33.52 2.86
CA VAL A 38 -6.02 -33.66 4.28
C VAL A 38 -6.77 -34.98 4.52
N ILE A 39 -6.29 -35.79 5.45
CA ILE A 39 -6.83 -37.11 5.78
C ILE A 39 -7.17 -37.15 7.28
N GLY A 40 -8.30 -37.75 7.63
CA GLY A 40 -8.78 -37.89 9.01
C GLY A 40 -10.06 -37.10 9.30
N ASP A 41 -10.55 -37.21 10.54
CA ASP A 41 -11.86 -36.66 10.97
C ASP A 41 -11.92 -35.13 10.92
N ILE A 42 -10.77 -34.45 10.89
CA ILE A 42 -10.67 -33.00 10.70
C ILE A 42 -11.38 -32.52 9.43
N VAL A 43 -11.53 -33.39 8.42
CA VAL A 43 -12.26 -33.12 7.18
C VAL A 43 -13.76 -32.89 7.41
N ASN A 44 -14.30 -33.28 8.57
CA ASN A 44 -15.70 -33.04 8.93
C ASN A 44 -15.92 -31.70 9.64
N PHE A 45 -14.87 -31.02 10.10
CA PHE A 45 -14.95 -29.67 10.67
C PHE A 45 -15.06 -28.57 9.62
N GLN A 46 -15.25 -28.92 8.35
CA GLN A 46 -15.40 -27.96 7.28
C GLN A 46 -16.76 -27.26 7.39
N THR A 47 -16.79 -26.17 8.17
CA THR A 47 -17.78 -25.10 8.03
C THR A 47 -17.76 -24.65 6.57
N HIS A 48 -18.95 -24.45 6.00
CA HIS A 48 -19.16 -23.96 4.64
C HIS A 48 -18.02 -23.04 4.21
N SER A 49 -17.41 -23.31 3.04
CA SER A 49 -16.30 -22.54 2.50
C SER A 49 -16.75 -21.10 2.25
N TRP A 50 -16.77 -20.30 3.31
CA TRP A 50 -17.19 -18.90 3.33
C TRP A 50 -16.33 -18.09 2.36
N PHE A 51 -15.13 -18.61 2.04
CA PHE A 51 -14.23 -18.10 1.05
C PHE A 51 -14.68 -18.43 -0.38
N GLU A 52 -15.06 -19.67 -0.69
CA GLU A 52 -15.55 -20.06 -2.02
C GLU A 52 -16.94 -19.49 -2.35
N SER A 53 -17.70 -19.02 -1.35
CA SER A 53 -18.97 -18.33 -1.55
C SER A 53 -18.84 -16.83 -1.84
N LYS A 54 -17.62 -16.28 -1.87
CA LYS A 54 -17.42 -14.85 -2.09
C LYS A 54 -17.71 -14.46 -3.55
N PRO A 55 -18.25 -13.24 -3.79
CA PRO A 55 -18.77 -12.86 -5.11
C PRO A 55 -17.69 -12.76 -6.20
N PHE A 56 -16.44 -12.49 -5.86
CA PHE A 56 -15.32 -12.39 -6.79
C PHE A 56 -14.34 -13.57 -6.71
N ILE A 57 -14.75 -14.70 -6.15
CA ILE A 57 -13.92 -15.92 -6.20
C ILE A 57 -13.56 -16.26 -7.66
N GLY A 58 -12.30 -16.62 -7.88
CA GLY A 58 -11.73 -16.96 -9.18
C GLY A 58 -11.51 -15.78 -10.12
N ARG A 59 -11.77 -14.53 -9.67
CA ARG A 59 -11.49 -13.33 -10.47
C ARG A 59 -10.05 -12.90 -10.28
N HIS A 60 -9.28 -12.95 -11.36
CA HIS A 60 -7.90 -12.48 -11.40
C HIS A 60 -7.86 -11.05 -11.97
N ILE A 61 -7.61 -10.07 -11.13
CA ILE A 61 -7.76 -8.64 -11.42
C ILE A 61 -6.42 -7.94 -11.22
N MET A 62 -6.04 -7.10 -12.18
CA MET A 62 -4.92 -6.18 -12.03
C MET A 62 -5.45 -4.78 -11.71
N VAL A 63 -4.89 -4.14 -10.69
CA VAL A 63 -5.18 -2.74 -10.34
C VAL A 63 -3.92 -1.92 -10.59
N VAL A 64 -4.04 -0.95 -11.49
CA VAL A 64 -2.94 -0.03 -11.82
C VAL A 64 -2.92 1.08 -10.78
N THR A 65 -1.88 1.09 -9.93
CA THR A 65 -1.84 2.00 -8.79
C THR A 65 -1.17 3.34 -9.11
N HIS A 66 -1.69 4.43 -8.55
CA HIS A 66 -1.13 5.78 -8.62
C HIS A 66 -0.94 6.39 -7.22
N GLY A 67 0.32 6.61 -6.82
CA GLY A 67 0.66 7.31 -5.59
C GLY A 67 0.24 6.61 -4.29
N ASP A 68 -0.24 7.42 -3.34
CA ASP A 68 -0.40 7.08 -1.92
C ASP A 68 -1.78 6.50 -1.53
N ASP A 69 -2.81 6.54 -2.39
CA ASP A 69 -4.22 6.49 -1.94
C ASP A 69 -5.05 5.28 -2.42
N GLU A 70 -4.45 4.19 -2.90
CA GLU A 70 -5.22 3.13 -3.59
C GLU A 70 -5.40 1.78 -2.86
N HIS A 71 -4.82 1.59 -1.67
CA HIS A 71 -4.95 0.32 -0.95
C HIS A 71 -6.42 -0.03 -0.62
N THR A 72 -7.30 0.97 -0.50
CA THR A 72 -8.70 0.75 -0.12
C THR A 72 -9.53 -0.02 -1.17
N LEU A 73 -9.20 0.07 -2.46
CA LEU A 73 -9.91 -0.67 -3.50
C LEU A 73 -9.43 -2.12 -3.58
N THR A 74 -8.12 -2.31 -3.56
CA THR A 74 -7.49 -3.64 -3.69
C THR A 74 -7.85 -4.52 -2.50
N ASP A 75 -7.87 -3.95 -1.29
CA ASP A 75 -8.30 -4.66 -0.07
C ASP A 75 -9.77 -5.10 -0.15
N LYS A 76 -10.68 -4.22 -0.59
CA LYS A 76 -12.09 -4.58 -0.78
C LYS A 76 -12.27 -5.70 -1.80
N LEU A 77 -11.57 -5.64 -2.94
CA LEU A 77 -11.63 -6.69 -3.95
C LEU A 77 -11.16 -8.04 -3.40
N ARG A 78 -10.08 -8.06 -2.61
CA ARG A 78 -9.60 -9.26 -1.89
C ARG A 78 -10.59 -9.75 -0.84
N GLU A 79 -11.21 -8.85 -0.09
CA GLU A 79 -12.28 -9.19 0.85
C GLU A 79 -13.45 -9.90 0.16
N TYR A 80 -13.80 -9.47 -1.06
CA TYR A 80 -14.78 -10.12 -1.94
C TYR A 80 -14.25 -11.34 -2.70
N GLY A 81 -13.03 -11.81 -2.42
CA GLY A 81 -12.49 -13.09 -2.90
C GLY A 81 -11.71 -13.02 -4.21
N ALA A 82 -11.48 -11.82 -4.76
CA ALA A 82 -10.67 -11.64 -5.95
C ALA A 82 -9.18 -11.91 -5.65
N ASP A 83 -8.48 -12.44 -6.66
CA ASP A 83 -7.03 -12.50 -6.71
C ASP A 83 -6.53 -11.20 -7.37
N VAL A 84 -5.96 -10.29 -6.57
CA VAL A 84 -5.68 -8.90 -6.98
C VAL A 84 -4.17 -8.65 -7.04
N ILE A 85 -3.69 -8.37 -8.25
CA ILE A 85 -2.32 -7.92 -8.53
C ILE A 85 -2.29 -6.39 -8.58
N GLU A 86 -1.53 -5.76 -7.69
CA GLU A 86 -1.24 -4.32 -7.74
C GLU A 86 -0.02 -4.06 -8.63
N TRP A 87 -0.14 -3.13 -9.57
CA TRP A 87 0.95 -2.82 -10.50
C TRP A 87 1.07 -1.33 -10.86
N PRO A 88 2.27 -0.76 -10.90
CA PRO A 88 3.46 -1.28 -10.24
C PRO A 88 3.17 -1.36 -8.73
N LYS A 89 3.67 -2.40 -8.07
CA LYS A 89 3.71 -2.38 -6.60
C LYS A 89 4.68 -1.29 -6.21
N ARG A 90 4.24 -0.24 -5.51
CA ARG A 90 5.15 0.81 -5.05
C ARG A 90 5.64 0.54 -3.65
N ILE A 91 6.90 0.87 -3.40
CA ILE A 91 7.48 0.90 -2.05
C ILE A 91 7.97 2.31 -1.74
N VAL A 92 7.85 2.67 -0.47
CA VAL A 92 8.36 3.92 0.05
C VAL A 92 9.86 3.78 0.29
N LYS A 93 10.65 4.61 -0.39
CA LYS A 93 12.07 4.80 -0.12
C LYS A 93 12.28 6.12 0.63
N LYS A 94 12.83 6.04 1.84
CA LYS A 94 13.21 7.23 2.61
C LYS A 94 14.35 7.98 1.91
N MET A 95 14.24 9.30 1.81
CA MET A 95 15.29 10.15 1.25
C MET A 95 16.27 10.62 2.33
N PRO A 96 17.56 10.84 2.00
CA PRO A 96 18.49 11.43 2.94
C PRO A 96 18.05 12.85 3.26
N ALA A 97 18.15 13.19 4.54
CA ALA A 97 17.77 14.50 5.05
C ALA A 97 18.58 15.62 4.37
N ASN A 98 17.90 16.63 3.83
CA ASN A 98 18.58 17.83 3.32
C ASN A 98 19.07 18.69 4.52
N GLU A 99 20.34 18.53 4.87
CA GLU A 99 20.92 19.19 6.04
C GLU A 99 20.94 20.71 5.93
N ASN A 100 20.99 21.28 4.72
CA ASN A 100 20.97 22.72 4.53
C ASN A 100 19.62 23.31 4.93
N ILE A 101 18.52 22.67 4.51
CA ILE A 101 17.16 23.07 4.90
C ILE A 101 16.96 22.89 6.41
N LEU A 102 17.42 21.77 6.98
CA LEU A 102 17.27 21.52 8.42
C LEU A 102 18.07 22.51 9.29
N LYS A 103 19.24 22.98 8.82
CA LYS A 103 19.99 24.04 9.51
C LYS A 103 19.22 25.36 9.55
N GLN A 104 18.46 25.65 8.49
CA GLN A 104 17.64 26.85 8.34
C GLN A 104 16.19 26.65 8.81
N ILE A 105 15.85 25.54 9.50
CA ILE A 105 14.46 25.22 9.81
C ILE A 105 13.72 26.32 10.61
N SER A 106 14.46 27.08 11.43
CA SER A 106 13.95 28.19 12.23
C SER A 106 13.73 29.49 11.45
N THR A 107 14.17 29.57 10.18
CA THR A 107 13.97 30.75 9.32
C THR A 107 12.68 30.66 8.51
N PHE A 108 12.00 29.52 8.54
CA PHE A 108 10.72 29.34 7.87
C PHE A 108 9.58 29.82 8.78
N GLU A 109 8.64 30.54 8.19
CA GLU A 109 7.44 31.05 8.86
C GLU A 109 6.25 30.08 8.70
N GLN A 110 6.26 29.30 7.61
CA GLN A 110 5.19 28.36 7.30
C GLN A 110 5.75 27.03 6.81
N LEU A 111 5.19 25.92 7.30
CA LEU A 111 5.48 24.57 6.85
C LEU A 111 4.20 23.89 6.36
N PHE A 112 4.22 23.37 5.13
CA PHE A 112 3.09 22.66 4.54
C PHE A 112 3.44 21.21 4.24
N PHE A 113 2.69 20.29 4.82
CA PHE A 113 2.89 18.86 4.61
C PHE A 113 1.95 18.31 3.53
N THR A 114 2.51 17.63 2.54
CA THR A 114 1.71 17.09 1.43
C THR A 114 0.96 15.80 1.80
N SER A 115 1.46 15.03 2.78
CA SER A 115 0.84 13.77 3.19
C SER A 115 1.14 13.43 4.65
N ARG A 116 0.40 12.46 5.21
CA ARG A 116 0.62 11.94 6.57
C ARG A 116 2.02 11.34 6.72
N LEU A 117 2.48 10.64 5.69
CA LEU A 117 3.81 10.04 5.68
C LEU A 117 4.91 11.10 5.73
N ALA A 118 4.75 12.21 5.00
CA ALA A 118 5.68 13.34 5.06
C ALA A 118 5.77 13.95 6.46
N VAL A 119 4.64 14.05 7.19
CA VAL A 119 4.61 14.45 8.60
C VAL A 119 5.48 13.50 9.43
N CYS A 120 5.17 12.20 9.41
CA CYS A 120 5.90 11.20 10.19
C CYS A 120 7.41 11.24 9.91
N GLU A 121 7.80 11.16 8.63
CA GLU A 121 9.20 11.11 8.23
C GLU A 121 9.99 12.37 8.60
N PHE A 122 9.36 13.54 8.54
CA PHE A 122 9.97 14.79 8.96
C PHE A 122 10.29 14.79 10.45
N PHE A 123 9.32 14.47 11.31
CA PHE A 123 9.53 14.43 12.77
C PHE A 123 10.48 13.32 13.20
N ASP A 124 10.40 12.15 12.56
CA ASP A 124 11.35 11.06 12.79
C ASP A 124 12.78 11.48 12.42
N THR A 125 12.93 12.27 11.35
CA THR A 125 14.23 12.82 10.95
C THR A 125 14.75 13.84 11.97
N LEU A 126 13.90 14.72 12.50
CA LEU A 126 14.29 15.65 13.57
C LEU A 126 14.78 14.88 14.80
N ALA A 127 14.03 13.86 15.23
CA ALA A 127 14.40 13.03 16.37
C ALA A 127 15.71 12.27 16.13
N PHE A 128 15.86 11.63 14.97
CA PHE A 128 17.06 10.88 14.60
C PHE A 128 18.30 11.77 14.54
N LYS A 129 18.16 13.00 14.01
CA LYS A 129 19.24 14.00 13.95
C LYS A 129 19.41 14.80 15.26
N GLN A 130 18.65 14.49 16.30
CA GLN A 130 18.65 15.19 17.60
C GLN A 130 18.42 16.71 17.46
N ILE A 131 17.57 17.10 16.50
CA ILE A 131 17.16 18.49 16.33
C ILE A 131 16.01 18.79 17.28
N ASP A 132 16.23 19.73 18.19
CA ASP A 132 15.20 20.17 19.13
C ASP A 132 13.97 20.71 18.38
N ILE A 133 12.80 20.18 18.73
CA ILE A 133 11.55 20.53 18.07
C ILE A 133 11.19 22.01 18.21
N ARG A 134 11.67 22.68 19.27
CA ARG A 134 11.45 24.13 19.50
C ARG A 134 12.08 25.00 18.42
N ARG A 135 12.98 24.45 17.59
CA ARG A 135 13.51 25.13 16.41
C ARG A 135 12.51 25.24 15.26
N VAL A 136 11.45 24.41 15.26
CA VAL A 136 10.35 24.53 14.30
C VAL A 136 9.38 25.57 14.84
N THR A 137 9.66 26.84 14.54
CA THR A 137 8.83 27.99 14.94
C THR A 137 7.75 28.31 13.92
N ALA A 138 7.81 27.67 12.75
CA ALA A 138 6.87 27.86 11.68
C ALA A 138 5.46 27.45 12.07
N SER A 139 4.49 28.17 11.51
CA SER A 139 3.09 27.79 11.49
C SER A 139 2.89 26.57 10.57
N LEU A 140 2.10 25.58 11.02
CA LEU A 140 1.99 24.29 10.34
C LEU A 140 0.62 24.11 9.69
N ASN A 141 0.62 23.55 8.48
CA ASN A 141 -0.59 23.11 7.80
C ASN A 141 -0.31 21.86 6.97
N ALA A 142 -1.36 21.19 6.48
CA ALA A 142 -1.22 20.01 5.63
C ALA A 142 -2.35 19.89 4.60
N ALA A 143 -2.05 19.20 3.49
CA ALA A 143 -2.97 19.00 2.38
C ALA A 143 -4.15 18.07 2.72
N THR A 144 -3.91 17.01 3.49
CA THR A 144 -4.90 15.96 3.76
C THR A 144 -5.34 15.92 5.21
N GLU A 145 -6.59 15.51 5.47
CA GLU A 145 -7.12 15.35 6.84
C GLU A 145 -6.31 14.34 7.67
N ALA A 146 -5.76 13.30 7.03
CA ALA A 146 -4.88 12.34 7.68
C ALA A 146 -3.59 13.01 8.19
N ALA A 147 -3.01 13.92 7.41
CA ALA A 147 -1.81 14.67 7.79
C ALA A 147 -2.11 15.71 8.88
N LYS A 148 -3.23 16.43 8.75
CA LYS A 148 -3.71 17.37 9.77
C LYS A 148 -3.91 16.68 11.13
N THR A 149 -4.59 15.53 11.11
CA THR A 149 -4.79 14.70 12.31
C THR A 149 -3.47 14.27 12.94
N GLU A 150 -2.49 13.89 12.12
CA GLU A 150 -1.16 13.45 12.57
C GLU A 150 -0.35 14.59 13.22
N LEU A 151 -0.48 15.82 12.71
CA LEU A 151 0.08 17.03 13.32
C LEU A 151 -0.60 17.36 14.66
N THR A 152 -1.94 17.34 14.71
CA THR A 152 -2.69 17.61 15.95
C THR A 152 -2.39 16.56 17.04
N LYS A 153 -2.21 15.29 16.66
CA LYS A 153 -1.77 14.22 17.59
C LYS A 153 -0.41 14.50 18.22
N ARG A 154 0.48 15.24 17.54
CA ARG A 154 1.79 15.67 18.07
C ARG A 154 1.71 16.96 18.89
N GLY A 155 0.52 17.53 19.07
CA GLY A 155 0.30 18.74 19.86
C GLY A 155 0.46 20.05 19.07
N PHE A 156 0.47 20.01 17.74
CA PHE A 156 0.53 21.22 16.93
C PHE A 156 -0.87 21.77 16.64
N LEU A 157 -0.99 23.09 16.74
CA LEU A 157 -2.14 23.83 16.21
C LEU A 157 -1.91 24.11 14.73
N LEU A 158 -2.97 23.98 13.94
CA LEU A 158 -2.93 24.20 12.51
C LEU A 158 -3.35 25.63 12.18
N SER A 159 -2.64 26.25 11.25
CA SER A 159 -2.93 27.59 10.73
C SER A 159 -3.25 27.50 9.24
N GLU A 160 -3.99 28.47 8.72
CA GLU A 160 -4.21 28.55 7.27
C GLU A 160 -2.90 28.78 6.51
N TRP A 161 -2.80 28.16 5.34
CA TRP A 161 -1.69 28.40 4.42
C TRP A 161 -1.98 29.69 3.65
N GLN A 162 -1.11 30.68 3.79
CA GLN A 162 -1.40 32.03 3.29
C GLN A 162 -0.87 32.22 1.86
N ASN A 163 0.45 32.10 1.66
CA ASN A 163 1.07 32.31 0.35
C ASN A 163 2.36 31.49 0.17
N ASP A 164 2.68 31.19 -1.08
CA ASP A 164 3.98 30.65 -1.44
C ASP A 164 5.04 31.76 -1.33
N SER A 165 5.94 31.64 -0.36
CA SER A 165 7.03 32.58 -0.10
C SER A 165 8.37 31.83 0.04
N PRO A 166 9.52 32.50 -0.11
CA PRO A 166 10.83 31.89 0.17
C PRO A 166 10.99 31.49 1.65
N HIS A 167 10.16 32.02 2.55
CA HIS A 167 10.08 31.66 3.96
C HIS A 167 9.05 30.54 4.23
N SER A 168 8.43 29.98 3.20
CA SER A 168 7.49 28.87 3.31
C SER A 168 8.16 27.58 2.83
N LEU A 169 8.13 26.52 3.64
CA LEU A 169 8.72 25.22 3.31
C LEU A 169 7.63 24.20 3.02
N ILE A 170 7.69 23.55 1.86
CA ILE A 170 6.83 22.39 1.57
C ILE A 170 7.57 21.11 1.95
N VAL A 171 6.89 20.19 2.61
CA VAL A 171 7.43 18.93 3.11
C VAL A 171 6.63 17.77 2.51
N GLY A 172 7.27 16.93 1.70
CA GLY A 172 6.54 15.95 0.91
C GLY A 172 7.37 14.84 0.28
N SER A 173 6.73 14.11 -0.64
CA SER A 173 7.39 13.12 -1.49
C SER A 173 8.11 13.79 -2.68
N ARG A 174 9.02 13.05 -3.34
CA ARG A 174 9.64 13.54 -4.59
C ARG A 174 8.58 13.82 -5.66
N GLN A 175 7.59 12.94 -5.81
CA GLN A 175 6.51 13.10 -6.78
C GLN A 175 5.70 14.38 -6.52
N ALA A 176 5.45 14.72 -5.25
CA ALA A 176 4.76 15.95 -4.90
C ALA A 176 5.59 17.20 -5.25
N ALA A 177 6.92 17.12 -5.19
CA ALA A 177 7.82 18.19 -5.61
C ALA A 177 7.82 18.37 -7.14
N GLU A 178 7.79 17.28 -7.90
CA GLU A 178 7.79 17.29 -9.37
C GLU A 178 6.45 17.79 -9.95
N ASN A 179 5.34 17.56 -9.24
CA ASN A 179 4.02 18.06 -9.62
C ASN A 179 3.79 19.54 -9.24
N LEU A 180 4.75 20.16 -8.56
CA LEU A 180 4.63 21.55 -8.16
C LEU A 180 4.90 22.48 -9.36
N PRO A 181 4.08 23.52 -9.61
CA PRO A 181 4.34 24.46 -10.69
C PRO A 181 5.68 25.19 -10.49
N ASP A 182 6.50 25.27 -11.55
CA ASP A 182 7.81 25.97 -11.56
C ASP A 182 7.72 27.45 -11.12
N SER A 183 6.53 28.05 -11.14
CA SER A 183 6.28 29.43 -10.72
C SER A 183 6.33 29.65 -9.21
N LYS A 184 6.44 28.58 -8.40
CA LYS A 184 6.49 28.70 -6.93
C LYS A 184 7.92 28.88 -6.42
N SER A 185 8.14 29.97 -5.69
CA SER A 185 9.43 30.36 -5.09
C SER A 185 9.68 29.72 -3.71
N CYS A 186 9.02 28.60 -3.38
CA CYS A 186 9.14 27.97 -2.07
C CYS A 186 10.12 26.78 -2.09
N PRO A 187 11.05 26.68 -1.12
CA PRO A 187 11.87 25.48 -0.98
C PRO A 187 11.03 24.25 -0.67
N PHE A 188 11.53 23.08 -1.11
CA PHE A 188 10.89 21.79 -0.90
C PHE A 188 11.81 20.84 -0.14
N TYR A 189 11.33 20.27 0.96
CA TYR A 189 11.99 19.23 1.73
C TYR A 189 11.40 17.86 1.38
N ILE A 190 12.16 17.08 0.61
CA ILE A 190 11.77 15.74 0.20
C ILE A 190 12.08 14.76 1.32
N THR A 191 11.04 14.08 1.82
CA THR A 191 11.12 13.10 2.91
C THR A 191 11.26 11.67 2.40
N HIS A 192 10.55 11.35 1.33
CA HIS A 192 10.49 10.01 0.75
C HIS A 192 10.20 10.07 -0.74
N GLU A 193 10.34 8.93 -1.40
CA GLU A 193 10.04 8.73 -2.80
C GLU A 193 9.33 7.38 -2.96
N HIS A 194 8.29 7.36 -3.78
CA HIS A 194 7.66 6.10 -4.20
C HIS A 194 8.39 5.53 -5.38
N ILE A 195 8.95 4.33 -5.23
CA ILE A 195 9.61 3.61 -6.33
C ILE A 195 8.84 2.34 -6.65
N ALA A 196 8.85 1.94 -7.92
CA ALA A 196 8.33 0.64 -8.32
C ALA A 196 9.18 -0.48 -7.69
N ASP A 197 8.52 -1.44 -7.06
CA ASP A 197 9.13 -2.63 -6.50
C ASP A 197 9.21 -3.72 -7.57
N GLU A 198 10.37 -3.79 -8.22
CA GLU A 198 10.63 -4.75 -9.31
C GLU A 198 11.03 -6.14 -8.80
N ARG A 199 11.18 -6.34 -7.49
CA ARG A 199 11.66 -7.61 -6.92
C ARG A 199 10.72 -8.79 -7.22
N PHE A 200 9.45 -8.50 -7.48
CA PHE A 200 8.40 -9.50 -7.74
C PHE A 200 7.92 -9.51 -9.19
N THR A 201 8.56 -8.75 -10.09
CA THR A 201 8.13 -8.67 -11.50
C THR A 201 8.09 -10.04 -12.16
N SER A 202 9.15 -10.83 -12.02
CA SER A 202 9.21 -12.19 -12.60
C SER A 202 8.14 -13.13 -12.03
N MET A 203 7.81 -12.98 -10.74
CA MET A 203 6.75 -13.75 -10.10
C MET A 203 5.36 -13.33 -10.60
N ILE A 204 5.14 -12.04 -10.83
CA ILE A 204 3.91 -11.49 -11.39
C ILE A 204 3.74 -11.95 -12.84
N GLU A 205 4.77 -11.84 -13.68
CA GLU A 205 4.77 -12.35 -15.05
C GLU A 205 4.43 -13.84 -15.10
N ARG A 206 5.05 -14.65 -14.24
CA ARG A 206 4.74 -16.07 -14.11
C ARG A 206 3.30 -16.31 -13.67
N THR A 207 2.80 -15.53 -12.71
CA THR A 207 1.42 -15.66 -12.21
C THR A 207 0.40 -15.36 -13.32
N ILE A 208 0.65 -14.31 -14.11
CA ILE A 208 -0.18 -13.92 -15.27
C ILE A 208 -0.10 -15.00 -16.37
N SER A 209 1.08 -15.59 -16.61
CA SER A 209 1.24 -16.67 -17.58
C SER A 209 0.52 -17.96 -17.16
N GLU A 210 0.54 -18.31 -15.88
CA GLU A 210 -0.13 -19.50 -15.35
C GLU A 210 -1.65 -19.29 -15.21
N SER A 211 -2.08 -18.05 -14.97
CA SER A 211 -3.47 -17.64 -14.80
C SER A 211 -3.70 -16.26 -15.43
N PRO A 212 -4.24 -16.19 -16.65
CA PRO A 212 -4.46 -14.92 -17.33
C PRO A 212 -5.32 -13.94 -16.52
N LEU A 213 -5.05 -12.64 -16.68
CA LEU A 213 -5.88 -11.60 -16.11
C LEU A 213 -7.27 -11.60 -16.76
N GLN A 214 -8.30 -11.44 -15.94
CA GLN A 214 -9.68 -11.31 -16.41
C GLN A 214 -10.12 -9.85 -16.53
N MET A 215 -9.47 -8.94 -15.78
CA MET A 215 -9.80 -7.53 -15.73
C MET A 215 -8.57 -6.71 -15.35
N ILE A 216 -8.45 -5.52 -15.93
CA ILE A 216 -7.49 -4.49 -15.55
C ILE A 216 -8.28 -3.25 -15.17
N ILE A 217 -8.00 -2.69 -14.00
CA ILE A 217 -8.58 -1.45 -13.48
C ILE A 217 -7.46 -0.41 -13.49
N CYS A 218 -7.72 0.74 -14.12
CA CYS A 218 -6.78 1.86 -14.24
C CYS A 218 -7.38 3.15 -13.68
#